data_AF-A0A8T5TE11-F1
#
_entry.id   AF-A0A8T5TE11-F1
#
_cell.length_a   1.000
_cell.length_b   1.000
_cell.length_c   1.000
_cell.angle_alpha   90.00
_cell.angle_beta   90.00
_cell.angle_gamma   90.00
#
_symmetry.space_group_name_H-M   'P 1'
#
loop_
_entity.id
_entity.type
_entity.pdbx_description
1 polymer ?
#
loop_
_entity_poly.entity_id
_entity_poly.type
_entity_poly.pdbx_seq_one_letter_code
_entity_poly.pdbx_strand_id
1 'polypeptide(L)'
;MNEQEQSNKYIPFVGLVDDYVGRSAWDFYSWGHMDMGIGGFLIFSLFITIPEIFMSIPGLFPWWFVWLLTILFGGFLWEILENSLIYYLGWRNRGIDSLINSIWDIIFVTVSSAVMLLFQFIIMDVLAYRTRWIYIVGIISFLIILIIYLIGFYITNQNSKEAREARK
;
A
#
# COMPACT_ATOMS: atom_id res chain seq x y z
N MET A 1 25.82 -20.46 15.66
CA MET A 1 24.37 -20.52 15.91
C MET A 1 23.80 -21.48 14.89
N ASN A 2 23.12 -22.52 15.35
CA ASN A 2 22.48 -23.49 14.46
C ASN A 2 21.27 -22.83 13.76
N GLU A 3 20.90 -23.22 12.54
CA GLU A 3 19.76 -22.61 11.81
C GLU A 3 18.46 -22.66 12.63
N GLN A 4 18.30 -23.73 13.42
CA GLN A 4 17.20 -23.96 14.34
C GLN A 4 17.16 -23.00 15.55
N GLU A 5 18.31 -22.43 15.95
CA GLU A 5 18.39 -21.40 17.02
C GLU A 5 18.08 -20.01 16.48
N GLN A 6 18.35 -19.73 15.20
CA GLN A 6 17.93 -18.47 14.56
C GLN A 6 16.42 -18.40 14.38
N SER A 7 15.82 -19.53 13.98
CA SER A 7 14.39 -19.70 13.72
C SER A 7 13.51 -19.43 14.97
N ASN A 8 13.95 -19.89 16.14
CA ASN A 8 13.23 -19.75 17.41
C ASN A 8 13.44 -18.42 18.15
N LYS A 9 14.13 -17.45 17.55
CA LYS A 9 14.41 -16.17 18.20
C LYS A 9 13.15 -15.31 18.23
N TYR A 10 12.60 -15.06 19.42
CA TYR A 10 11.52 -14.12 19.61
C TYR A 10 12.05 -12.68 19.64
N ILE A 11 11.45 -11.80 18.84
CA ILE A 11 11.73 -10.36 18.83
C ILE A 11 10.46 -9.63 19.31
N PRO A 12 10.53 -8.76 20.33
CA PRO A 12 9.38 -7.99 20.78
C PRO A 12 8.72 -7.21 19.64
N PHE A 13 7.38 -7.19 19.58
CA PHE A 13 6.55 -6.58 18.51
C PHE A 13 6.64 -7.23 17.12
N VAL A 14 7.49 -8.26 16.99
CA VAL A 14 7.80 -8.93 15.73
C VAL A 14 7.38 -10.41 15.76
N GLY A 15 7.49 -11.09 16.91
CA GLY A 15 7.20 -12.52 17.03
C GLY A 15 8.42 -13.40 16.79
N LEU A 16 8.21 -14.67 16.45
CA LEU A 16 9.29 -15.57 16.04
C LEU A 16 9.82 -15.17 14.66
N VAL A 17 11.12 -15.34 14.42
CA VAL A 17 11.75 -14.98 13.13
C VAL A 17 11.10 -15.70 11.94
N ASP A 18 10.66 -16.95 12.12
CA ASP A 18 9.96 -17.71 11.06
C ASP A 18 8.54 -17.18 10.79
N ASP A 19 7.96 -16.46 11.76
CA ASP A 19 6.63 -15.84 11.73
C ASP A 19 6.67 -14.34 11.38
N TYR A 20 7.85 -13.78 11.06
CA TYR A 20 8.09 -12.34 10.89
C TYR A 20 7.15 -11.66 9.88
N VAL A 21 6.61 -12.42 8.92
CA VAL A 21 5.83 -11.92 7.79
C VAL A 21 4.40 -12.47 7.88
N GLY A 22 3.41 -11.58 8.02
CA GLY A 22 1.98 -11.90 8.21
C GLY A 22 1.47 -11.99 9.67
N ARG A 23 2.32 -11.69 10.66
CA ARG A 23 1.93 -11.58 12.08
C ARG A 23 2.45 -10.34 12.79
N SER A 24 3.60 -9.82 12.37
CA SER A 24 4.14 -8.59 12.95
C SER A 24 3.33 -7.39 12.49
N ALA A 25 3.08 -6.48 13.42
CA ALA A 25 2.52 -5.16 13.16
C ALA A 25 3.38 -4.29 12.22
N TRP A 26 4.63 -4.67 11.98
CA TRP A 26 5.56 -3.93 11.14
C TRP A 26 6.40 -4.90 10.32
N ASP A 27 5.91 -5.25 9.13
CA ASP A 27 6.58 -6.16 8.21
C ASP A 27 6.75 -5.54 6.80
N PHE A 28 7.27 -6.34 5.87
CA PHE A 28 7.44 -5.89 4.49
C PHE A 28 6.10 -5.54 3.80
N TYR A 29 5.01 -6.21 4.16
CA TYR A 29 3.68 -5.93 3.62
C TYR A 29 3.07 -4.64 4.18
N SER A 30 3.48 -4.22 5.38
CA SER A 30 3.11 -2.91 5.95
C SER A 30 3.47 -1.73 5.02
N TRP A 31 4.58 -1.80 4.28
CA TRP A 31 4.93 -0.80 3.28
C TRP A 31 3.97 -0.78 2.09
N GLY A 32 3.52 -1.96 1.65
CA GLY A 32 2.49 -2.08 0.62
C GLY A 32 1.17 -1.41 1.02
N HIS A 33 0.79 -1.50 2.30
CA HIS A 33 -0.39 -0.81 2.83
C HIS A 33 -0.22 0.71 2.90
N MET A 34 0.99 1.21 3.20
CA MET A 34 1.28 2.64 3.08
C MET A 34 1.19 3.12 1.62
N ASP A 35 1.78 2.37 0.69
CA ASP A 35 1.71 2.67 -0.74
C ASP A 35 0.26 2.62 -1.25
N MET A 36 -0.56 1.70 -0.72
CA MET A 36 -1.98 1.62 -1.01
C MET A 36 -2.74 2.84 -0.51
N GLY A 37 -2.42 3.36 0.68
CA GLY A 37 -3.02 4.60 1.17
C GLY A 37 -2.63 5.82 0.33
N ILE A 38 -1.37 5.91 -0.11
CA ILE A 38 -0.91 6.98 -1.02
C ILE A 38 -1.58 6.85 -2.38
N GLY A 39 -1.48 5.68 -3.01
CA GLY A 39 -2.02 5.37 -4.33
C GLY A 39 -3.55 5.50 -4.37
N GLY A 40 -4.25 4.98 -3.36
CA GLY A 40 -5.69 5.10 -3.21
C GLY A 40 -6.14 6.55 -3.11
N PHE A 41 -5.46 7.36 -2.31
CA PHE A 41 -5.75 8.79 -2.22
C PHE A 41 -5.55 9.50 -3.57
N LEU A 42 -4.44 9.21 -4.26
CA LEU A 42 -4.16 9.76 -5.59
C LEU A 42 -5.23 9.34 -6.61
N ILE A 43 -5.64 8.07 -6.65
CA ILE A 43 -6.69 7.57 -7.55
C ILE A 43 -8.01 8.27 -7.26
N PHE A 44 -8.47 8.27 -6.01
CA PHE A 44 -9.75 8.87 -5.66
C PHE A 44 -9.74 10.40 -5.82
N SER A 45 -8.58 11.05 -5.70
CA SER A 45 -8.46 12.49 -5.98
C SER A 45 -8.80 12.86 -7.43
N LEU A 46 -8.68 11.91 -8.38
CA LEU A 46 -9.01 12.14 -9.79
C LEU A 46 -10.49 12.49 -10.00
N PHE A 47 -11.40 11.99 -9.15
CA PHE A 47 -12.82 12.35 -9.17
C PHE A 47 -13.09 13.82 -8.79
N ILE A 48 -12.10 14.50 -8.21
CA ILE A 48 -12.12 15.94 -7.97
C ILE A 48 -11.34 16.65 -9.07
N THR A 49 -10.09 16.24 -9.29
CA THR A 49 -9.17 17.00 -10.14
C THR A 49 -9.50 16.94 -11.62
N ILE A 50 -9.99 15.81 -12.14
CA ILE A 50 -10.33 15.71 -13.58
C ILE A 50 -11.51 16.63 -13.93
N PRO A 51 -12.65 16.58 -13.22
CA PRO A 51 -13.77 17.50 -13.49
C PRO A 51 -13.37 18.98 -13.43
N GLU A 52 -12.58 19.36 -12.44
CA GLU A 52 -12.20 20.76 -12.25
C GLU A 52 -11.20 21.27 -13.29
N ILE A 53 -10.24 20.43 -13.68
CA ILE A 53 -9.20 20.80 -14.64
C ILE A 53 -9.72 20.76 -16.07
N PHE A 54 -10.39 19.68 -16.46
CA PHE A 54 -10.74 19.43 -17.87
C PHE A 54 -12.17 19.85 -18.23
N MET A 55 -13.08 19.87 -17.26
CA MET A 55 -14.50 20.17 -17.50
C MET A 55 -14.93 21.51 -16.93
N SER A 56 -14.07 22.19 -16.15
CA SER A 56 -14.37 23.45 -15.47
C SER A 56 -15.62 23.39 -14.57
N ILE A 57 -15.93 22.21 -14.02
CA ILE A 57 -17.02 22.00 -13.07
C ILE A 57 -16.46 21.68 -11.67
N PRO A 58 -17.22 21.91 -10.59
CA PRO A 58 -16.79 21.48 -9.26
C PRO A 58 -16.49 19.98 -9.19
N GLY A 59 -15.54 19.59 -8.35
CA GLY A 59 -15.28 18.18 -8.07
C GLY A 59 -16.53 17.44 -7.58
N LEU A 60 -16.58 16.13 -7.82
CA LEU A 60 -17.78 15.33 -7.53
C LEU A 60 -18.12 15.25 -6.04
N PHE A 61 -17.12 15.42 -5.17
CA PHE A 61 -17.25 15.37 -3.71
C PHE A 61 -16.10 16.11 -3.02
N PRO A 62 -16.19 16.41 -1.71
CA PRO A 62 -15.13 17.11 -0.98
C PRO A 62 -13.88 16.23 -0.73
N TRP A 63 -12.73 16.87 -0.53
CA TRP A 63 -11.43 16.20 -0.33
C TRP A 63 -11.37 15.24 0.88
N TRP A 64 -12.08 15.53 1.97
CA TRP A 64 -12.16 14.59 3.10
C TRP A 64 -12.84 13.27 2.72
N PHE A 65 -13.72 13.29 1.70
CA PHE A 65 -14.39 12.09 1.23
C PHE A 65 -13.43 11.20 0.42
N VAL A 66 -12.44 11.78 -0.28
CA VAL A 66 -11.33 11.03 -0.91
C VAL A 66 -10.58 10.19 0.14
N TRP A 67 -10.27 10.81 1.27
CA TRP A 67 -9.61 10.13 2.39
C TRP A 67 -10.48 9.00 2.96
N LEU A 68 -11.77 9.25 3.17
CA LEU A 68 -12.71 8.22 3.63
C LEU A 68 -12.82 7.04 2.64
N LEU A 69 -12.93 7.32 1.34
CA LEU A 69 -12.94 6.29 0.29
C LEU A 69 -11.66 5.46 0.30
N THR A 70 -10.51 6.11 0.51
CA THR A 70 -9.22 5.42 0.61
C THR A 70 -9.19 4.45 1.80
N ILE A 71 -9.71 4.83 2.95
CA ILE A 71 -9.80 3.94 4.13
C ILE A 71 -10.78 2.79 3.86
N LEU A 72 -11.96 3.08 3.29
CA LEU A 72 -12.99 2.07 3.05
C LEU A 72 -12.54 1.03 2.01
N PHE A 73 -11.98 1.48 0.89
CA PHE A 73 -11.60 0.60 -0.21
C PHE A 73 -10.18 0.02 -0.03
N GLY A 74 -9.21 0.87 0.33
CA GLY A 74 -7.83 0.45 0.52
C GLY A 74 -7.56 -0.21 1.88
N GLY A 75 -8.28 0.16 2.93
CA GLY A 75 -8.15 -0.48 4.23
C GLY A 75 -9.09 -1.68 4.33
N PHE A 76 -10.37 -1.41 4.55
CA PHE A 76 -11.33 -2.47 4.91
C PHE A 76 -11.63 -3.45 3.78
N LEU A 77 -11.94 -2.96 2.57
CA LEU A 77 -12.30 -3.84 1.46
C LEU A 77 -11.11 -4.67 1.01
N TRP A 78 -9.92 -4.07 0.89
CA TRP A 78 -8.71 -4.81 0.57
C TRP A 78 -8.47 -5.94 1.57
N GLU A 79 -8.59 -5.65 2.85
CA GLU A 79 -8.29 -6.63 3.90
C GLU A 79 -9.29 -7.77 3.96
N ILE A 80 -10.56 -7.49 3.64
CA ILE A 80 -11.56 -8.51 3.40
C ILE A 80 -11.20 -9.34 2.17
N LEU A 81 -10.80 -8.72 1.05
CA LEU A 81 -10.42 -9.43 -0.18
C LEU A 81 -9.18 -10.30 0.02
N GLU A 82 -8.18 -9.82 0.75
CA GLU A 82 -6.96 -10.56 1.07
C GLU A 82 -7.28 -11.81 1.89
N ASN A 83 -8.03 -11.64 2.98
CA ASN A 83 -8.34 -12.73 3.91
C ASN A 83 -9.49 -13.64 3.45
N SER A 84 -10.18 -13.32 2.36
CA SER A 84 -11.22 -14.17 1.77
C SER A 84 -10.83 -14.71 0.40
N LEU A 85 -10.86 -13.86 -0.64
CA LEU A 85 -10.69 -14.24 -2.02
C LEU A 85 -9.24 -14.66 -2.32
N ILE A 86 -8.26 -13.84 -1.94
CA ILE A 86 -6.83 -14.11 -2.22
C ILE A 86 -6.38 -15.35 -1.46
N TYR A 87 -6.80 -15.49 -0.20
CA TYR A 87 -6.59 -16.70 0.59
C TYR A 87 -7.22 -17.94 -0.08
N TYR A 88 -8.48 -17.87 -0.51
CA TYR A 88 -9.17 -18.99 -1.16
C TYR A 88 -8.52 -19.38 -2.50
N LEU A 89 -7.99 -18.42 -3.25
CA LEU A 89 -7.28 -18.66 -4.51
C LEU A 89 -5.88 -19.28 -4.31
N GLY A 90 -5.40 -19.43 -3.07
CA GLY A 90 -4.06 -19.95 -2.77
C GLY A 90 -2.93 -19.05 -3.27
N TRP A 91 -3.23 -17.79 -3.60
CA TRP A 91 -2.22 -16.81 -4.01
C TRP A 91 -1.39 -16.32 -2.84
N ARG A 92 -1.86 -16.59 -1.63
CA ARG A 92 -1.11 -16.39 -0.40
C ARG A 92 -0.43 -17.70 0.00
N ASN A 93 0.89 -17.66 0.13
CA ASN A 93 1.69 -18.80 0.62
C ASN A 93 1.58 -19.02 2.15
N ARG A 94 0.75 -18.25 2.86
CA ARG A 94 0.59 -18.23 4.32
C ARG A 94 -0.88 -18.26 4.72
N GLY A 95 -1.15 -18.58 5.98
CA GLY A 95 -2.50 -18.63 6.56
C GLY A 95 -3.23 -17.28 6.58
N ILE A 96 -4.45 -17.29 7.13
CA ILE A 96 -5.27 -16.07 7.34
C ILE A 96 -4.54 -15.13 8.31
N ASP A 97 -4.61 -13.82 8.07
CA ASP A 97 -4.01 -12.83 8.97
C ASP A 97 -4.62 -12.88 10.35
N SER A 98 -3.77 -12.58 11.34
CA SER A 98 -4.27 -12.28 12.67
C SER A 98 -5.04 -10.96 12.66
N LEU A 99 -6.06 -10.86 13.52
CA LEU A 99 -6.82 -9.62 13.70
C LEU A 99 -5.91 -8.41 13.99
N ILE A 100 -4.80 -8.62 14.70
CA ILE A 100 -3.84 -7.57 15.02
C ILE A 100 -3.16 -7.05 13.74
N ASN A 101 -2.73 -7.96 12.85
CA ASN A 101 -2.11 -7.59 11.58
C ASN A 101 -3.06 -6.75 10.72
N SER A 102 -4.28 -7.24 10.51
CA SER A 102 -5.30 -6.53 9.73
C SER A 102 -5.64 -5.15 10.29
N ILE A 103 -5.64 -4.99 11.62
CA ILE A 103 -5.82 -3.66 12.25
C ILE A 103 -4.65 -2.74 11.89
N TRP A 104 -3.42 -3.23 11.95
CA TRP A 104 -2.24 -2.43 11.59
C TRP A 104 -2.23 -2.06 10.12
N ASP A 105 -2.63 -2.95 9.23
CA ASP A 105 -2.73 -2.67 7.79
C ASP A 105 -3.73 -1.54 7.50
N ILE A 106 -4.89 -1.57 8.15
CA ILE A 106 -5.87 -0.46 8.08
C ILE A 106 -5.28 0.83 8.65
N ILE A 107 -4.53 0.77 9.76
CA ILE A 107 -3.86 1.95 10.34
C ILE A 107 -2.83 2.51 9.35
N PHE A 108 -2.03 1.68 8.67
CA PHE A 108 -1.04 2.15 7.70
C PHE A 108 -1.69 2.83 6.50
N VAL A 109 -2.76 2.26 5.94
CA VAL A 109 -3.55 2.90 4.88
C VAL A 109 -4.11 4.24 5.38
N THR A 110 -4.65 4.28 6.60
CA THR A 110 -5.27 5.48 7.18
C THR A 110 -4.26 6.59 7.38
N VAL A 111 -3.11 6.30 7.98
CA VAL A 111 -2.07 7.29 8.28
C VAL A 111 -1.42 7.82 7.02
N SER A 112 -1.04 6.94 6.08
CA SER A 112 -0.43 7.35 4.82
C SER A 112 -1.36 8.21 3.96
N SER A 113 -2.64 7.84 3.86
CA SER A 113 -3.64 8.65 3.16
C SER A 113 -3.96 9.97 3.89
N ALA A 114 -3.88 10.00 5.24
CA ALA A 114 -4.02 11.24 6.01
C ALA A 114 -2.85 12.20 5.76
N VAL A 115 -1.62 11.69 5.59
CA VAL A 115 -0.47 12.50 5.17
C VAL A 115 -0.70 13.10 3.78
N MET A 116 -1.29 12.34 2.85
CA MET A 116 -1.67 12.88 1.53
C MET A 116 -2.76 13.95 1.62
N LEU A 117 -3.73 13.80 2.51
CA LEU A 117 -4.73 14.83 2.79
C LEU A 117 -4.09 16.09 3.39
N LEU A 118 -3.12 15.95 4.30
CA LEU A 118 -2.38 17.08 4.84
C LEU A 118 -1.60 17.80 3.73
N PHE A 119 -0.89 17.07 2.87
CA PHE A 119 -0.21 17.67 1.72
C PHE A 119 -1.19 18.37 0.80
N GLN A 120 -2.41 17.86 0.65
CA GLN A 120 -3.45 18.54 -0.11
C GLN A 120 -3.78 19.91 0.45
N PHE A 121 -4.01 20.02 1.77
CA PHE A 121 -4.26 21.31 2.39
C PHE A 121 -3.08 22.26 2.22
N ILE A 122 -1.85 21.78 2.42
CA ILE A 122 -0.62 22.59 2.26
C ILE A 122 -0.47 23.07 0.80
N ILE A 123 -0.64 22.20 -0.19
CA ILE A 123 -0.50 22.54 -1.62
C ILE A 123 -1.56 23.58 -2.03
N MET A 124 -2.80 23.40 -1.57
CA MET A 124 -3.88 24.34 -1.90
C MET A 124 -3.67 25.71 -1.27
N ASP A 125 -3.14 25.77 -0.04
CA ASP A 125 -2.85 27.01 0.67
C ASP A 125 -1.64 27.75 0.08
N VAL A 126 -0.56 27.03 -0.23
CA VAL A 126 0.71 27.62 -0.66
C VAL A 126 0.74 27.93 -2.16
N LEU A 127 0.17 27.07 -3.00
CA LEU A 127 0.37 27.14 -4.46
C LEU A 127 -0.90 27.49 -5.25
N ALA A 128 -2.00 27.76 -4.55
CA ALA A 128 -3.32 28.12 -5.10
C ALA A 128 -3.93 27.05 -6.04
N TYR A 129 -5.16 27.30 -6.51
CA TYR A 129 -6.00 26.31 -7.21
C TYR A 129 -5.36 25.69 -8.48
N ARG A 130 -4.35 26.34 -9.09
CA ARG A 130 -3.71 25.85 -10.33
C ARG A 130 -2.84 24.61 -10.11
N THR A 131 -2.53 24.23 -8.87
CA THR A 131 -1.67 23.08 -8.57
C THR A 131 -2.39 21.75 -8.41
N ARG A 132 -3.70 21.68 -8.73
CA ARG A 132 -4.43 20.41 -8.76
C ARG A 132 -3.86 19.40 -9.77
N TRP A 133 -3.06 19.85 -10.74
CA TRP A 133 -2.28 18.99 -11.64
C TRP A 133 -1.28 18.06 -10.92
N ILE A 134 -0.85 18.42 -9.70
CA ILE A 134 0.08 17.60 -8.91
C ILE A 134 -0.49 16.20 -8.65
N TYR A 135 -1.81 16.07 -8.50
CA TYR A 135 -2.44 14.76 -8.30
C TYR A 135 -2.40 13.88 -9.55
N ILE A 136 -2.59 14.49 -10.73
CA ILE A 136 -2.47 13.78 -12.01
C ILE A 136 -1.01 13.35 -12.25
N VAL A 137 -0.05 14.26 -12.04
CA VAL A 137 1.37 13.94 -12.14
C VAL A 137 1.78 12.91 -11.09
N GLY A 138 1.23 13.03 -9.89
CA GLY A 138 1.45 12.12 -8.76
C GLY A 138 1.02 10.70 -9.09
N ILE A 139 -0.21 10.50 -9.59
CA ILE A 139 -0.67 9.14 -9.94
C ILE A 139 0.12 8.57 -11.13
N ILE A 140 0.48 9.38 -12.12
CA ILE A 140 1.31 8.92 -13.25
C ILE A 140 2.68 8.47 -12.74
N SER A 141 3.31 9.29 -11.89
CA SER A 141 4.61 8.98 -11.31
C SER A 141 4.55 7.73 -10.43
N PHE A 142 3.49 7.59 -9.63
CA PHE A 142 3.25 6.41 -8.79
C PHE A 142 3.12 5.14 -9.63
N LEU A 143 2.35 5.17 -10.72
CA LEU A 143 2.21 4.03 -11.63
C LEU A 143 3.53 3.66 -12.32
N ILE A 144 4.31 4.65 -12.74
CA ILE A 144 5.64 4.41 -13.33
C ILE A 144 6.56 3.73 -12.32
N ILE A 145 6.62 4.23 -11.08
CA ILE A 145 7.43 3.63 -10.01
C ILE A 145 6.97 2.21 -9.72
N LEU A 146 5.66 1.97 -9.65
CA LEU A 146 5.09 0.64 -9.42
C LEU A 146 5.47 -0.34 -10.53
N ILE A 147 5.42 0.08 -11.80
CA ILE A 147 5.84 -0.74 -12.94
C ILE A 147 7.34 -1.08 -12.85
N ILE A 148 8.19 -0.09 -12.55
CA ILE A 148 9.63 -0.29 -12.39
C ILE A 148 9.91 -1.28 -11.26
N TYR A 149 9.22 -1.13 -10.13
CA TYR A 149 9.33 -2.04 -8.99
C TYR A 149 8.97 -3.48 -9.38
N LEU A 150 7.84 -3.69 -10.08
CA LEU A 150 7.39 -5.02 -10.51
C LEU A 150 8.38 -5.68 -11.48
N ILE A 151 8.95 -4.91 -12.42
CA ILE A 151 9.99 -5.39 -13.33
C ILE A 151 11.24 -5.80 -12.54
N GLY A 152 11.70 -4.96 -11.61
CA GLY A 152 12.86 -5.26 -10.78
C GLY A 152 12.67 -6.50 -9.89
N PHE A 153 11.48 -6.64 -9.30
CA PHE A 153 11.10 -7.82 -8.52
C PHE A 153 11.12 -9.09 -9.37
N TYR A 154 10.55 -9.04 -10.59
CA TYR A 154 10.57 -10.17 -11.51
C TYR A 154 12.00 -10.61 -11.86
N ILE A 155 12.87 -9.67 -12.25
CA ILE A 155 14.27 -9.95 -12.59
C ILE A 155 15.00 -10.58 -11.40
N THR A 156 14.82 -10.03 -10.20
CA THR A 156 15.48 -10.52 -8.98
C THR A 156 15.05 -11.94 -8.64
N ASN A 157 13.77 -12.26 -8.79
CA ASN A 157 13.24 -13.60 -8.55
C ASN A 157 13.75 -14.63 -9.57
N GLN A 158 13.82 -14.27 -10.86
CA GLN A 158 14.39 -15.15 -11.90
C GLN A 158 15.86 -15.47 -11.59
N ASN A 159 16.68 -14.44 -11.36
CA ASN A 159 18.10 -14.62 -11.03
C ASN A 159 18.30 -15.48 -9.77
N SER A 160 17.45 -15.28 -8.76
CA SER A 160 17.49 -16.07 -7.53
C SER A 160 17.13 -17.54 -7.75
N LYS A 161 16.20 -17.82 -8.66
CA LYS A 161 15.80 -19.17 -9.03
C LYS A 161 16.93 -19.87 -9.79
N GLU A 162 17.51 -19.22 -10.80
CA GLU A 162 18.65 -19.72 -11.57
C GLU A 162 19.85 -20.03 -10.66
N ALA A 163 20.17 -19.13 -9.72
CA ALA A 163 21.27 -19.33 -8.77
C ALA A 163 21.04 -20.52 -7.81
N ARG A 164 19.79 -20.85 -7.47
CA ARG A 164 19.45 -22.03 -6.66
C ARG A 164 19.56 -23.32 -7.46
N GLU A 165 19.20 -23.29 -8.74
CA GLU A 165 19.31 -24.43 -9.64
C GLU A 165 20.78 -24.76 -9.94
N ALA A 166 21.63 -23.75 -10.15
CA ALA A 166 23.08 -23.94 -10.38
C ALA A 166 23.88 -24.49 -9.18
N ARG A 167 23.27 -24.52 -7.97
CA ARG A 167 23.86 -25.06 -6.74
C ARG A 167 23.42 -26.49 -6.42
N LYS A 168 22.49 -27.06 -7.18
CA LYS A 168 22.04 -28.45 -7.07
C LYS A 168 22.85 -29.34 -8.01
#